data_AF-A0A942P2Z6-F1
#
_entry.id   AF-A0A942P2Z6-F1
#
_cell.length_a   1.000
_cell.length_b   1.000
_cell.length_c   1.000
_cell.angle_alpha   90.00
_cell.angle_beta   90.00
_cell.angle_gamma   90.00
#
_symmetry.space_group_name_H-M   'P 1'
#
loop_
_entity.id
_entity.type
_entity.pdbx_description
1 polymer ?
#
loop_
_entity_poly.entity_id
_entity_poly.type
_entity_poly.pdbx_seq_one_letter_code
_entity_poly.pdbx_strand_id
1 'polypeptide(L)' 'MIINIIRNNETITNPPSDFVLKAADQIILFGSHAAIDAALKLLGRQKQNGA' A
#
# COMPACT_ATOMS: atom_id res chain seq x y z
N MET A 1 4.27 9.32 0.06
CA MET A 1 2.94 9.96 0.07
C MET A 1 1.97 9.03 -0.62
N ILE A 2 0.90 8.59 0.05
CA ILE A 2 -0.19 7.84 -0.60
C ILE A 2 -1.11 8.86 -1.28
N ILE A 3 -1.45 8.59 -2.52
CA ILE A 3 -2.26 9.51 -3.34
C ILE A 3 -3.64 8.93 -3.52
N ASN A 4 -3.72 7.67 -3.93
CA ASN A 4 -4.98 6.99 -4.17
C ASN A 4 -4.96 5.56 -3.62
N ILE A 5 -6.14 5.07 -3.28
CA ILE A 5 -6.40 3.67 -2.99
C ILE A 5 -7.52 3.21 -3.92
N ILE A 6 -7.33 2.09 -4.61
CA ILE A 6 -8.37 1.46 -5.41
C ILE A 6 -8.92 0.27 -4.61
N ARG A 7 -10.22 0.27 -4.34
CA ARG A 7 -10.93 -0.79 -3.62
C ARG A 7 -12.26 -1.06 -4.32
N ASN A 8 -12.54 -2.33 -4.65
CA ASN A 8 -13.78 -2.72 -5.34
C ASN A 8 -14.05 -1.90 -6.61
N ASN A 9 -13.00 -1.61 -7.39
CA ASN A 9 -13.04 -0.74 -8.58
C ASN A 9 -13.39 0.74 -8.34
N GLU A 10 -13.50 1.17 -7.09
CA GLU A 10 -13.67 2.58 -6.73
C GLU A 10 -12.32 3.20 -6.34
N THR A 11 -12.14 4.47 -6.70
CA THR A 11 -10.93 5.23 -6.37
C THR A 11 -11.19 6.15 -5.18
N ILE A 12 -10.41 5.97 -4.11
CA ILE A 12 -10.39 6.84 -2.93
C ILE A 12 -9.15 7.73 -3.05
N THR A 13 -9.38 9.00 -3.36
CA THR A 13 -8.33 10.01 -3.53
C THR A 13 -8.01 10.71 -2.22
N ASN A 14 -6.72 10.91 -1.93
CA ASN A 14 -6.21 11.53 -0.70
C ASN A 14 -6.84 10.91 0.56
N PRO A 15 -6.58 9.62 0.83
CA PRO A 15 -7.16 8.94 1.97
C PRO A 15 -6.79 9.66 3.27
N PRO A 16 -7.71 9.72 4.25
CA PRO A 16 -7.44 10.36 5.53
C PRO A 16 -6.34 9.62 6.29
N SER A 17 -5.72 10.28 7.27
CA SER A 17 -4.60 9.70 8.03
C SER A 17 -4.97 8.48 8.87
N ASP A 18 -6.25 8.32 9.21
CA ASP A 18 -6.83 7.18 9.93
C ASP A 18 -7.31 6.05 8.99
N PHE A 19 -7.00 6.13 7.69
CA PHE A 19 -7.41 5.11 6.72
C PHE A 19 -6.84 3.73 7.06
N VAL A 20 -7.73 2.74 7.12
CA VAL A 20 -7.36 1.34 7.35
C VAL A 20 -7.24 0.57 6.03
N LEU A 21 -6.02 0.13 5.73
CA LEU A 21 -5.71 -0.77 4.60
C LEU A 21 -6.37 -2.13 4.82
N LYS A 22 -6.94 -2.69 3.75
CA LYS A 22 -7.55 -4.01 3.70
C LYS A 22 -6.84 -4.87 2.66
N ALA A 23 -6.96 -6.19 2.81
CA ALA A 23 -6.50 -7.12 1.78
C ALA A 23 -7.16 -6.78 0.43
N ALA A 24 -6.41 -6.95 -0.66
CA ALA A 24 -6.78 -6.60 -2.03
C ALA A 24 -6.89 -5.09 -2.35
N ASP A 25 -6.61 -4.19 -1.41
CA ASP A 25 -6.43 -2.77 -1.74
C ASP A 25 -5.23 -2.59 -2.67
N GLN A 26 -5.42 -1.80 -3.73
CA GLN A 26 -4.30 -1.34 -4.54
C GLN A 26 -3.91 0.06 -4.09
N ILE A 27 -2.63 0.25 -3.76
CA ILE A 27 -2.11 1.52 -3.24
C ILE A 27 -1.32 2.22 -4.34
N ILE A 28 -1.67 3.46 -4.65
CA ILE A 28 -0.90 4.34 -5.53
C ILE A 28 -0.19 5.37 -4.65
N LEU A 29 1.13 5.35 -4.66
CA LEU A 29 1.98 6.21 -3.83
C LEU A 29 3.18 6.75 -4.61
N PHE A 30 3.63 7.95 -4.27
CA PHE A 30 4.87 8.55 -4.78
C PHE A 30 5.89 8.77 -3.66
N GLY A 31 7.16 8.63 -4.02
CA GLY A 31 8.31 8.81 -3.13
C GLY A 31 9.61 8.56 -3.88
N SER A 32 10.74 8.70 -3.20
CA SER A 32 12.03 8.28 -3.75
C SER A 32 12.08 6.75 -3.90
N HIS A 33 12.96 6.24 -4.75
CA HIS A 33 13.18 4.80 -4.93
C HIS A 33 13.39 4.08 -3.58
N ALA A 34 14.23 4.64 -2.69
CA ALA A 34 14.47 4.09 -1.36
C ALA A 34 13.21 4.02 -0.48
N ALA A 35 12.33 5.03 -0.56
CA ALA A 35 11.08 5.04 0.18
C ALA A 35 10.07 4.01 -0.38
N ILE A 36 10.03 3.85 -1.71
CA ILE A 36 9.20 2.84 -2.38
C ILE A 36 9.69 1.43 -1.99
N ASP A 37 10.99 1.17 -2.03
CA ASP A 37 11.56 -0.12 -1.61
C ASP A 37 11.25 -0.44 -0.15
N ALA A 38 11.35 0.55 0.74
CA ALA A 38 10.99 0.39 2.14
C ALA A 38 9.49 0.07 2.30
N ALA A 39 8.62 0.76 1.56
CA ALA A 39 7.18 0.49 1.55
C ALA A 39 6.88 -0.92 1.05
N LEU A 40 7.50 -1.37 -0.04
CA LEU A 40 7.33 -2.73 -0.56
C LEU A 40 7.76 -3.80 0.45
N LYS A 41 8.87 -3.59 1.16
CA LYS A 41 9.32 -4.51 2.23
C LYS A 41 8.35 -4.55 3.42
N LEU A 42 7.75 -3.41 3.78
CA LEU A 42 6.75 -3.33 4.85
C LEU A 42 5.43 -4.00 4.46
N LEU A 43 4.95 -3.76 3.23
CA LEU A 43 3.72 -4.34 2.69
C LEU A 43 3.84 -5.83 2.36
N GLY A 44 5.02 -6.27 1.90
CA GLY A 44 5.29 -7.62 1.43
C GLY A 44 5.64 -8.64 2.51
N ARG A 45 5.45 -8.36 3.80
CA ARG A 45 5.83 -9.28 4.88
C ARG A 45 4.79 -10.40 5.09
N GLN A 46 4.70 -11.32 4.14
CA GLN A 46 4.51 -12.74 4.46
C GLN A 46 5.86 -13.42 4.31
N LYS A 47 6.52 -13.67 5.45
CA LYS A 47 7.58 -14.67 5.50
C LYS A 47 6.92 -15.99 5.14
N GLN A 48 7.21 -16.54 3.96
CA GLN A 48 6.98 -17.95 3.69
C GLN A 48 7.76 -18.74 4.75
N ASN A 49 7.06 -19.20 5.79
CA ASN A 49 7.53 -20.31 6.60
C ASN A 49 7.02 -21.58 5.90
N GLY A 50 7.89 -22.26 5.16
CA GLY A 50 7.55 -23.54 4.55
C GLY A 50 8.49 -23.98 3.44
N ALA A 51 9.70 -24.40 3.80
CA ALA A 51 10.41 -25.59 3.28
C ALA A 51 11.74 -25.72 4.03
#